data_AF-A0A974Z444-F1
#
_entry.id   AF-A0A974Z444-F1
#
_cell.length_a   1.000
_cell.length_b   1.000
_cell.length_c   1.000
_cell.angle_alpha   90.00
_cell.angle_beta   90.00
_cell.angle_gamma   90.00
#
_symmetry.space_group_name_H-M   'P 1'
#
loop_
_entity.id
_entity.type
_entity.pdbx_description
1 polymer ?
#
loop_
_entity_poly.entity_id
_entity_poly.type
_entity_poly.pdbx_seq_one_letter_code
_entity_poly.pdbx_strand_id
1 'polypeptide(L)'
;MTDAEALGVTAARLLAALDCCPIEPGLTDAEFARVEAEHGISFTDDHRAFLAAGLPVDPPGSDRARWPDWRAGPRDDVHHLITFETDLLTNAIRTGHWEDAWGPRPPSGDSAVAVFETFLAGAEQIVPIYAHRYVPGRPGSSGNPVLSMYGFDIIYYGADLPSYIANEFGGGDLTFPDGWEPAPLAFWDRYL
;
A
#
# COMPACT_ATOMS: atom_id res chain seq x y z
N MET A 1 -23.20 -6.46 6.80
CA MET A 1 -22.22 -5.52 6.22
C MET A 1 -21.77 -4.62 7.34
N THR A 2 -20.52 -4.74 7.77
CA THR A 2 -19.89 -3.81 8.72
C THR A 2 -19.55 -2.50 8.02
N ASP A 3 -19.25 -1.44 8.77
CA ASP A 3 -18.81 -0.16 8.19
C ASP A 3 -17.51 -0.33 7.39
N ALA A 4 -16.61 -1.21 7.86
CA ALA A 4 -15.39 -1.59 7.17
C ALA A 4 -15.65 -2.23 5.80
N GLU A 5 -16.55 -3.22 5.74
CA GLU A 5 -16.95 -3.85 4.48
C GLU A 5 -17.61 -2.84 3.52
N ALA A 6 -18.37 -1.89 4.06
CA ALA A 6 -19.03 -0.86 3.26
C ALA A 6 -18.03 0.08 2.58
N LEU A 7 -16.92 0.44 3.22
CA LEU A 7 -15.86 1.25 2.63
C LEU A 7 -15.23 0.56 1.42
N GLY A 8 -14.82 -0.70 1.57
CA GLY A 8 -14.22 -1.48 0.49
C GLY A 8 -15.16 -1.66 -0.70
N VAL A 9 -16.41 -2.05 -0.44
CA VAL A 9 -17.43 -2.21 -1.50
C VAL A 9 -17.72 -0.87 -2.20
N THR A 10 -17.71 0.23 -1.47
CA THR A 10 -17.92 1.57 -2.05
C THR A 10 -16.76 1.95 -2.97
N ALA A 11 -15.52 1.74 -2.53
CA ALA A 11 -14.33 1.96 -3.36
C ALA A 11 -14.38 1.14 -4.65
N ALA A 12 -14.77 -0.14 -4.58
CA ALA A 12 -14.87 -1.01 -5.74
C ALA A 12 -15.94 -0.53 -6.73
N ARG A 13 -17.09 -0.07 -6.23
CA ARG A 13 -18.15 0.51 -7.07
C ARG A 13 -17.72 1.81 -7.74
N LEU A 14 -17.00 2.67 -7.02
CA LEU A 14 -16.46 3.92 -7.58
C LEU A 14 -15.47 3.61 -8.70
N LEU A 15 -14.55 2.67 -8.48
CA LEU A 15 -13.57 2.28 -9.50
C LEU A 15 -14.27 1.69 -10.74
N ALA A 16 -15.24 0.81 -10.55
CA ALA A 16 -16.02 0.23 -11.64
C ALA A 16 -16.80 1.30 -12.44
N ALA A 17 -17.31 2.34 -11.78
CA ALA A 17 -18.03 3.42 -12.44
C ALA A 17 -17.12 4.33 -13.28
N LEU A 18 -15.82 4.40 -12.95
CA LEU A 18 -14.83 5.18 -13.69
C LEU A 18 -14.35 4.49 -14.96
N ASP A 19 -14.54 3.17 -15.08
CA ASP A 19 -14.19 2.35 -16.26
C ASP A 19 -12.74 2.57 -16.75
N CYS A 20 -11.82 2.81 -15.80
CA CYS A 20 -10.43 3.16 -16.10
C CYS A 20 -9.50 1.94 -16.22
N CYS A 21 -9.96 0.76 -15.80
CA CYS A 21 -9.22 -0.49 -15.89
C CYS A 21 -10.19 -1.69 -15.98
N PRO A 22 -9.75 -2.84 -16.52
CA PRO A 22 -10.50 -4.07 -16.40
C PRO A 22 -10.67 -4.48 -14.93
N ILE A 23 -11.81 -5.07 -14.61
CA ILE A 23 -12.12 -5.62 -13.29
C ILE A 23 -12.52 -7.08 -13.46
N GLU A 24 -11.72 -7.97 -12.89
CA GLU A 24 -11.96 -9.41 -12.84
C GLU A 24 -12.87 -9.79 -11.66
N PRO A 25 -13.38 -11.04 -11.62
CA PRO A 25 -14.00 -11.58 -10.41
C PRO A 25 -13.08 -11.37 -9.20
N GLY A 26 -13.68 -10.92 -8.09
CA GLY A 26 -12.93 -10.64 -6.87
C GLY A 26 -12.25 -11.87 -6.26
N LEU A 27 -11.34 -11.62 -5.33
CA LEU A 27 -10.60 -12.67 -4.63
C LEU A 27 -11.51 -13.45 -3.67
N THR A 28 -11.27 -14.75 -3.61
CA THR A 28 -11.90 -15.67 -2.65
C THR A 28 -11.13 -15.68 -1.33
N ASP A 29 -11.78 -16.17 -0.26
CA ASP A 29 -11.12 -16.31 1.04
C ASP A 29 -9.87 -17.20 1.00
N ALA A 30 -9.88 -18.22 0.15
CA ALA A 30 -8.73 -19.10 -0.06
C ALA A 30 -7.57 -18.37 -0.76
N GLU A 31 -7.87 -17.49 -1.72
CA GLU A 31 -6.84 -16.68 -2.40
C GLU A 31 -6.24 -15.66 -1.43
N PHE A 32 -7.04 -14.98 -0.61
CA PHE A 32 -6.51 -14.09 0.43
C PHE A 32 -5.60 -14.83 1.40
N ALA A 33 -6.05 -15.98 1.93
CA ALA A 33 -5.25 -16.76 2.88
C ALA A 33 -3.92 -17.22 2.27
N ARG A 34 -3.91 -17.55 0.97
CA ARG A 34 -2.68 -17.86 0.23
C ARG A 34 -1.76 -16.64 0.16
N VAL A 35 -2.26 -15.50 -0.28
CA VAL A 35 -1.47 -14.26 -0.45
C VAL A 35 -0.86 -13.80 0.87
N GLU A 36 -1.65 -13.80 1.95
CA GLU A 36 -1.18 -13.44 3.29
C GLU A 36 -0.07 -14.40 3.77
N ALA A 37 -0.22 -15.70 3.53
CA ALA A 37 0.78 -16.69 3.90
C ALA A 37 2.07 -16.61 3.05
N GLU A 38 1.95 -16.36 1.75
CA GLU A 38 3.08 -16.32 0.81
C GLU A 38 3.94 -15.07 0.99
N HIS A 39 3.32 -13.93 1.26
CA HIS A 39 4.03 -12.65 1.35
C HIS A 39 4.18 -12.12 2.78
N GLY A 40 3.61 -12.81 3.77
CA GLY A 40 3.64 -12.37 5.17
C GLY A 40 2.87 -11.07 5.39
N ILE A 41 1.88 -10.78 4.54
CA ILE A 41 1.04 -9.58 4.63
C ILE A 41 -0.27 -9.83 5.35
N SER A 42 -0.93 -8.77 5.76
CA SER A 42 -2.27 -8.82 6.34
C SER A 42 -3.15 -7.73 5.74
N PHE A 43 -4.26 -8.14 5.13
CA PHE A 43 -5.23 -7.19 4.60
C PHE A 43 -6.04 -6.55 5.74
N THR A 44 -6.40 -5.27 5.54
CA THR A 44 -7.43 -4.61 6.34
C THR A 44 -8.81 -5.06 5.85
N ASP A 45 -9.84 -4.90 6.69
CA ASP A 45 -11.18 -5.42 6.40
C ASP A 45 -11.79 -4.73 5.16
N ASP A 46 -11.54 -3.43 5.00
CA ASP A 46 -11.96 -2.65 3.84
C ASP A 46 -11.16 -2.97 2.57
N HIS A 47 -9.85 -3.22 2.67
CA HIS A 47 -9.05 -3.64 1.52
C HIS A 47 -9.44 -5.04 1.05
N ARG A 48 -9.70 -5.97 1.97
CA ARG A 48 -10.25 -7.29 1.64
C ARG A 48 -11.61 -7.17 0.96
N ALA A 49 -12.51 -6.34 1.48
CA ALA A 49 -13.83 -6.11 0.89
C ALA A 49 -13.74 -5.47 -0.51
N PHE A 50 -12.78 -4.57 -0.73
CA PHE A 50 -12.50 -3.97 -2.04
C PHE A 50 -12.11 -5.03 -3.07
N LEU A 51 -11.08 -5.84 -2.79
CA LEU A 51 -10.58 -6.86 -3.70
C LEU A 51 -11.54 -8.06 -3.87
N ALA A 52 -12.39 -8.33 -2.87
CA ALA A 52 -13.45 -9.35 -2.96
C ALA A 52 -14.63 -8.90 -3.82
N ALA A 53 -14.92 -7.59 -3.86
CA ALA A 53 -16.01 -7.04 -4.68
C ALA A 53 -15.67 -7.00 -6.17
N GLY A 54 -14.39 -6.86 -6.52
CA GLY A 54 -13.87 -6.91 -7.88
C GLY A 54 -12.37 -6.72 -7.87
N LEU A 55 -11.65 -7.46 -8.70
CA LEU A 55 -10.20 -7.43 -8.74
C LEU A 55 -9.73 -6.53 -9.90
N PRO A 56 -9.27 -5.29 -9.64
CA PRO A 56 -8.71 -4.46 -10.69
C PRO A 56 -7.41 -5.07 -11.20
N VAL A 57 -7.23 -5.07 -12.51
CA VAL A 57 -6.03 -5.58 -13.18
C VAL A 57 -5.53 -4.59 -14.22
N ASP A 58 -4.26 -4.66 -14.58
CA ASP A 58 -3.74 -3.82 -15.65
C ASP A 58 -4.35 -4.21 -17.00
N PRO A 59 -4.62 -3.23 -17.89
CA PRO A 59 -5.01 -3.51 -19.26
C PRO A 59 -4.01 -4.43 -19.97
N PRO A 60 -4.47 -5.34 -20.84
CA PRO A 60 -3.57 -6.17 -21.64
C PRO A 60 -2.56 -5.34 -22.43
N GLY A 61 -1.28 -5.71 -22.36
CA GLY A 61 -0.21 -5.01 -23.07
C GLY A 61 0.31 -3.74 -22.37
N SER A 62 -0.07 -3.52 -21.10
CA SER A 62 0.58 -2.49 -20.26
C SER A 62 2.09 -2.75 -20.17
N ASP A 63 2.88 -1.67 -20.21
CA ASP A 63 4.34 -1.73 -20.17
C ASP A 63 4.90 -2.01 -18.76
N ARG A 64 4.09 -1.73 -17.73
CA ARG A 64 4.40 -1.97 -16.32
C ARG A 64 3.15 -2.40 -15.57
N ALA A 65 3.30 -3.36 -14.66
CA ALA A 65 2.28 -3.71 -13.69
C ALA A 65 2.16 -2.57 -12.66
N ARG A 66 0.96 -2.02 -12.53
CA ARG A 66 0.57 -1.05 -11.51
C ARG A 66 -0.42 -1.69 -10.54
N TRP A 67 -1.36 -2.48 -11.02
CA TRP A 67 -2.19 -3.29 -10.15
C TRP A 67 -1.42 -4.54 -9.71
N PRO A 68 -1.40 -4.88 -8.41
CA PRO A 68 -0.80 -6.14 -7.97
C PRO A 68 -1.57 -7.33 -8.58
N ASP A 69 -0.88 -8.22 -9.29
CA ASP A 69 -1.47 -9.48 -9.77
C ASP A 69 -1.53 -10.50 -8.63
N TRP A 70 -2.53 -10.35 -7.76
CA TRP A 70 -2.72 -11.19 -6.59
C TRP A 70 -2.87 -12.69 -6.88
N ARG A 71 -3.15 -13.07 -8.13
CA ARG A 71 -3.27 -14.48 -8.57
C ARG A 71 -1.97 -15.04 -9.12
N ALA A 72 -0.97 -14.19 -9.36
CA ALA A 72 0.36 -14.60 -9.76
C ALA A 72 1.05 -15.41 -8.65
N GLY A 73 2.07 -16.17 -9.06
CA GLY A 73 2.87 -16.98 -8.16
C GLY A 73 3.90 -16.17 -7.36
N PRO A 74 4.59 -16.80 -6.40
CA PRO A 74 5.48 -16.12 -5.44
C PRO A 74 6.75 -15.49 -6.05
N ARG A 75 7.00 -15.64 -7.35
CA ARG A 75 8.15 -15.05 -8.06
C ARG A 75 7.76 -13.89 -8.99
N ASP A 76 6.51 -13.45 -8.91
CA ASP A 76 5.92 -12.51 -9.86
C ASP A 76 5.75 -11.10 -9.24
N ASP A 77 5.19 -10.18 -10.05
CA ASP A 77 5.14 -8.73 -9.84
C ASP A 77 4.60 -8.26 -8.48
N VAL A 78 3.77 -9.06 -7.79
CA VAL A 78 3.25 -8.72 -6.46
C VAL A 78 4.36 -8.61 -5.42
N HIS A 79 5.32 -9.55 -5.42
CA HIS A 79 6.42 -9.47 -4.45
C HIS A 79 7.24 -8.20 -4.69
N HIS A 80 7.50 -7.86 -5.96
CA HIS A 80 8.16 -6.62 -6.31
C HIS A 80 7.37 -5.41 -5.82
N LEU A 81 6.06 -5.31 -6.05
CA LEU A 81 5.26 -4.18 -5.57
C LEU A 81 5.21 -4.08 -4.03
N ILE A 82 5.27 -5.22 -3.33
CA ILE A 82 5.35 -5.26 -1.87
C ILE A 82 6.70 -4.77 -1.37
N THR A 83 7.82 -5.18 -1.98
CA THR A 83 9.16 -4.85 -1.47
C THR A 83 9.76 -3.58 -2.08
N PHE A 84 9.25 -3.09 -3.21
CA PHE A 84 9.87 -2.04 -4.02
C PHE A 84 10.26 -0.81 -3.21
N GLU A 85 9.34 -0.26 -2.43
CA GLU A 85 9.66 0.93 -1.62
C GLU A 85 10.67 0.62 -0.52
N THR A 86 10.54 -0.52 0.15
CA THR A 86 11.51 -0.93 1.17
C THR A 86 12.91 -1.21 0.59
N ASP A 87 12.98 -1.68 -0.66
CA ASP A 87 14.23 -1.88 -1.40
C ASP A 87 14.87 -0.54 -1.78
N LEU A 88 14.06 0.44 -2.22
CA LEU A 88 14.51 1.81 -2.47
C LEU A 88 15.08 2.46 -1.20
N LEU A 89 14.37 2.34 -0.07
CA LEU A 89 14.82 2.82 1.23
C LEU A 89 16.15 2.16 1.62
N THR A 90 16.23 0.84 1.54
CA THR A 90 17.44 0.07 1.85
C THR A 90 18.62 0.52 1.00
N ASN A 91 18.41 0.78 -0.30
CA ASN A 91 19.45 1.28 -1.19
C ASN A 91 19.88 2.71 -0.85
N ALA A 92 18.94 3.60 -0.52
CA ALA A 92 19.25 4.95 -0.07
C ALA A 92 20.11 4.93 1.20
N ILE A 93 19.76 4.08 2.18
CA ILE A 93 20.54 3.89 3.40
C ILE A 93 21.93 3.34 3.11
N ARG A 94 22.04 2.35 2.23
CA ARG A 94 23.32 1.75 1.85
C ARG A 94 24.26 2.79 1.23
N THR A 95 23.71 3.68 0.41
CA THR A 95 24.47 4.66 -0.38
C THR A 95 24.77 5.97 0.34
N GLY A 96 24.12 6.25 1.48
CA GLY A 96 24.54 7.34 2.37
C GLY A 96 23.43 8.08 3.10
N HIS A 97 22.15 7.83 2.77
CA HIS A 97 21.05 8.42 3.53
C HIS A 97 21.10 7.95 4.99
N TRP A 98 20.88 8.88 5.92
CA TRP A 98 20.81 8.61 7.35
C TRP A 98 20.16 9.78 8.08
N GLU A 99 19.21 9.50 8.96
CA GLU A 99 18.59 10.52 9.80
C GLU A 99 19.31 10.70 11.13
N ASP A 100 19.41 11.95 11.59
CA ASP A 100 19.96 12.29 12.89
C ASP A 100 19.18 11.62 14.04
N ALA A 101 17.87 11.41 13.86
CA ALA A 101 16.99 10.76 14.83
C ALA A 101 17.38 9.29 15.11
N TRP A 102 18.13 8.64 14.20
CA TRP A 102 18.64 7.28 14.38
C TRP A 102 19.98 7.21 15.12
N GLY A 103 20.53 8.37 15.49
CA GLY A 103 21.85 8.48 16.10
C GLY A 103 22.98 8.39 15.07
N PRO A 104 24.22 8.12 15.51
CA PRO A 104 25.38 8.13 14.63
C PRO A 104 25.28 7.07 13.53
N ARG A 105 25.54 7.48 12.28
CA ARG A 105 25.58 6.55 11.15
C ARG A 105 26.69 5.50 11.33
N PRO A 106 26.40 4.20 11.14
CA PRO A 106 27.44 3.17 11.08
C PRO A 106 28.47 3.42 9.97
N PRO A 107 29.71 2.90 10.11
CA PRO A 107 30.82 3.27 9.23
C PRO A 107 30.72 2.70 7.81
N SER A 108 29.88 1.68 7.57
CA SER A 108 29.68 1.10 6.25
C SER A 108 28.21 1.08 5.85
N GLY A 109 27.94 1.10 4.55
CA GLY A 109 26.58 0.99 4.02
C GLY A 109 25.85 -0.26 4.49
N ASP A 110 26.54 -1.40 4.52
CA ASP A 110 25.96 -2.68 4.96
C ASP A 110 25.64 -2.66 6.46
N SER A 111 26.49 -2.05 7.28
CA SER A 111 26.22 -1.88 8.71
C SER A 111 25.07 -0.91 8.96
N ALA A 112 24.92 0.12 8.13
CA ALA A 112 23.79 1.04 8.20
C ALA A 112 22.48 0.35 7.81
N VAL A 113 22.49 -0.46 6.75
CA VAL A 113 21.35 -1.27 6.35
C VAL A 113 20.95 -2.23 7.47
N ALA A 114 21.89 -2.94 8.09
CA ALA A 114 21.58 -3.85 9.19
C ALA A 114 20.88 -3.15 10.36
N VAL A 115 21.25 -1.90 10.68
CA VAL A 115 20.55 -1.10 11.69
C VAL A 115 19.17 -0.67 11.17
N PHE A 116 19.08 -0.19 9.93
CA PHE A 116 17.82 0.23 9.33
C PHE A 116 16.79 -0.91 9.25
N GLU A 117 17.21 -2.13 8.93
CA GLU A 117 16.36 -3.32 8.94
C GLU A 117 15.74 -3.59 10.32
N THR A 118 16.43 -3.24 11.42
CA THR A 118 15.83 -3.35 12.77
C THR A 118 14.72 -2.32 13.00
N PHE A 119 14.83 -1.13 12.40
CA PHE A 119 13.77 -0.13 12.48
C PHE A 119 12.58 -0.52 11.59
N LEU A 120 12.87 -0.99 10.37
CA LEU A 120 11.86 -1.43 9.41
C LEU A 120 11.08 -2.66 9.92
N ALA A 121 11.74 -3.58 10.63
CA ALA A 121 11.07 -4.72 11.27
C ALA A 121 10.05 -4.32 12.35
N GLY A 122 10.17 -3.10 12.91
CA GLY A 122 9.21 -2.52 13.84
C GLY A 122 8.18 -1.59 13.19
N ALA A 123 8.30 -1.34 11.89
CA ALA A 123 7.41 -0.45 11.16
C ALA A 123 6.04 -1.09 10.91
N GLU A 124 5.01 -0.26 10.79
CA GLU A 124 3.73 -0.72 10.27
C GLU A 124 3.92 -1.33 8.88
N GLN A 125 3.35 -2.52 8.67
CA GLN A 125 3.32 -3.12 7.35
C GLN A 125 2.54 -2.24 6.39
N ILE A 126 3.00 -2.17 5.14
CA ILE A 126 2.30 -1.50 4.05
C ILE A 126 1.91 -2.55 3.00
N VAL A 127 0.68 -2.46 2.51
CA VAL A 127 0.12 -3.39 1.52
C VAL A 127 -0.21 -2.61 0.26
N PRO A 128 0.30 -3.01 -0.93
CA PRO A 128 0.10 -2.26 -2.16
C PRO A 128 -1.36 -2.29 -2.59
N ILE A 129 -1.81 -1.19 -3.18
CA ILE A 129 -3.10 -1.07 -3.87
C ILE A 129 -2.87 -0.90 -5.36
N TYR A 130 -2.05 0.09 -5.73
CA TYR A 130 -1.80 0.48 -7.12
C TYR A 130 -0.49 1.26 -7.24
N ALA A 131 0.45 0.80 -8.05
CA ALA A 131 1.76 1.42 -8.23
C ALA A 131 2.41 1.77 -6.87
N HIS A 132 2.68 3.06 -6.64
CA HIS A 132 3.28 3.60 -5.42
C HIS A 132 2.23 3.92 -4.33
N ARG A 133 1.08 3.23 -4.32
CA ARG A 133 -0.03 3.46 -3.39
C ARG A 133 -0.16 2.30 -2.43
N TYR A 134 -0.20 2.61 -1.14
CA TYR A 134 -0.20 1.62 -0.07
C TYR A 134 -1.21 1.95 1.01
N VAL A 135 -1.69 0.92 1.71
CA VAL A 135 -2.41 1.05 2.98
C VAL A 135 -1.68 0.31 4.10
N PRO A 136 -1.80 0.76 5.35
CA PRO A 136 -1.34 -0.01 6.50
C PRO A 136 -1.96 -1.41 6.53
N GLY A 137 -1.15 -2.45 6.71
CA GLY A 137 -1.59 -3.84 6.84
C GLY A 137 -1.89 -4.21 8.29
N ARG A 138 -3.16 -4.31 8.66
CA ARG A 138 -3.58 -4.69 10.01
C ARG A 138 -4.98 -5.34 10.00
N PRO A 139 -5.10 -6.64 10.34
CA PRO A 139 -6.39 -7.32 10.40
C PRO A 139 -7.35 -6.64 11.38
N GLY A 140 -8.64 -6.57 11.04
CA GLY A 140 -9.66 -5.95 11.89
C GLY A 140 -9.59 -4.42 11.95
N SER A 141 -8.78 -3.78 11.11
CA SER A 141 -8.78 -2.32 10.92
C SER A 141 -9.44 -1.94 9.58
N SER A 142 -9.86 -0.69 9.46
CA SER A 142 -10.48 -0.12 8.25
C SER A 142 -10.46 1.40 8.32
N GLY A 143 -10.69 2.07 7.19
CA GLY A 143 -10.67 3.54 7.11
C GLY A 143 -9.27 4.11 7.32
N ASN A 144 -8.24 3.32 6.97
CA ASN A 144 -6.86 3.77 7.06
C ASN A 144 -6.55 4.72 5.89
N PRO A 145 -5.69 5.73 6.10
CA PRO A 145 -5.22 6.57 5.02
C PRO A 145 -4.51 5.74 3.94
N VAL A 146 -4.72 6.11 2.68
CA VAL A 146 -3.91 5.62 1.57
C VAL A 146 -2.69 6.52 1.44
N LEU A 147 -1.51 5.91 1.37
CA LEU A 147 -0.22 6.58 1.23
C LEU A 147 0.22 6.54 -0.23
N SER A 148 0.80 7.64 -0.69
CA SER A 148 1.69 7.65 -1.86
C SER A 148 3.12 7.62 -1.34
N MET A 149 3.87 6.56 -1.65
CA MET A 149 5.23 6.35 -1.15
C MET A 149 6.21 6.21 -2.30
N TYR A 150 7.25 7.03 -2.33
CA TYR A 150 8.41 6.84 -3.20
C TYR A 150 9.70 7.01 -2.40
N GLY A 151 10.19 5.90 -1.84
CA GLY A 151 11.21 5.91 -0.81
C GLY A 151 10.77 6.70 0.42
N PHE A 152 11.52 7.75 0.78
CA PHE A 152 11.24 8.62 1.92
C PHE A 152 10.27 9.78 1.60
N ASP A 153 9.85 9.93 0.33
CA ASP A 153 8.83 10.91 -0.07
C ASP A 153 7.46 10.28 0.10
N ILE A 154 6.79 10.59 1.22
CA ILE A 154 5.51 10.01 1.60
C ILE A 154 4.48 11.12 1.79
N ILE A 155 3.32 10.96 1.16
CA ILE A 155 2.16 11.84 1.40
C ILE A 155 0.90 11.01 1.59
N TYR A 156 -0.08 11.59 2.26
CA TYR A 156 -1.45 11.09 2.19
C TYR A 156 -2.02 11.31 0.79
N TYR A 157 -2.68 10.28 0.25
CA TYR A 157 -3.31 10.28 -1.07
C TYR A 157 -4.81 9.95 -1.03
N GLY A 158 -5.33 9.57 0.12
CA GLY A 158 -6.75 9.43 0.39
C GLY A 158 -7.00 9.25 1.88
N ALA A 159 -8.12 9.75 2.38
CA ALA A 159 -8.52 9.56 3.78
C ALA A 159 -8.87 8.10 4.10
N ASP A 160 -9.38 7.39 3.09
CA ASP A 160 -9.77 5.99 3.07
C ASP A 160 -9.75 5.49 1.60
N LEU A 161 -10.11 4.23 1.36
CA LEU A 161 -10.15 3.65 0.01
C LEU A 161 -11.09 4.41 -0.96
N PRO A 162 -12.34 4.76 -0.59
CA PRO A 162 -13.19 5.58 -1.46
C PRO A 162 -12.59 6.95 -1.84
N SER A 163 -12.06 7.68 -0.87
CA SER A 163 -11.39 8.96 -1.08
C SER A 163 -10.18 8.80 -2.00
N TYR A 164 -9.38 7.76 -1.80
CA TYR A 164 -8.26 7.43 -2.67
C TYR A 164 -8.69 7.18 -4.12
N ILE A 165 -9.72 6.36 -4.37
CA ILE A 165 -10.19 6.08 -5.73
C ILE A 165 -10.63 7.36 -6.43
N ALA A 166 -11.33 8.25 -5.72
CA ALA A 166 -11.73 9.55 -6.25
C ALA A 166 -10.51 10.43 -6.59
N ASN A 167 -9.48 10.45 -5.73
CA ASN A 167 -8.26 11.25 -5.93
C ASN A 167 -7.37 10.70 -7.07
N GLU A 168 -7.20 9.38 -7.17
CA GLU A 168 -6.32 8.76 -8.16
C GLU A 168 -6.96 8.70 -9.55
N PHE A 169 -8.26 8.41 -9.64
CA PHE A 169 -8.93 8.09 -10.90
C PHE A 169 -10.05 9.07 -11.28
N GLY A 170 -10.47 9.97 -10.39
CA GLY A 170 -11.55 10.92 -10.63
C GLY A 170 -11.17 12.18 -11.43
N GLY A 171 -9.87 12.42 -11.65
CA GLY A 171 -9.36 13.53 -12.47
C GLY A 171 -9.51 14.92 -11.85
N GLY A 172 -9.82 15.00 -10.56
CA GLY A 172 -9.87 16.25 -9.78
C GLY A 172 -8.60 16.53 -8.99
N ASP A 173 -8.60 17.63 -8.24
CA ASP A 173 -7.54 17.92 -7.27
C ASP A 173 -7.57 16.93 -6.11
N LEU A 174 -6.42 16.74 -5.46
CA LEU A 174 -6.32 15.94 -4.24
C LEU A 174 -7.17 16.58 -3.13
N THR A 175 -8.16 15.85 -2.63
CA THR A 175 -9.08 16.34 -1.59
C THR A 175 -9.20 15.39 -0.41
N PHE A 176 -9.48 15.98 0.76
CA PHE A 176 -9.73 15.28 2.03
C PHE A 176 -11.01 15.84 2.67
N PRO A 177 -11.70 15.05 3.51
CA PRO A 177 -12.84 15.55 4.28
C PRO A 177 -12.46 16.74 5.17
N ASP A 178 -13.39 17.68 5.37
CA ASP A 178 -13.16 18.84 6.24
C ASP A 178 -12.84 18.39 7.68
N GLY A 179 -11.73 18.92 8.22
CA GLY A 179 -11.28 18.58 9.57
C GLY A 179 -10.77 17.14 9.72
N TRP A 180 -10.43 16.48 8.61
CA TRP A 180 -9.83 15.15 8.65
C TRP A 180 -8.46 15.19 9.32
N GLU A 181 -8.28 14.29 10.29
CA GLU A 181 -7.00 14.02 10.94
C GLU A 181 -6.66 12.55 10.75
N PRO A 182 -5.48 12.22 10.20
CA PRO A 182 -5.07 10.83 10.00
C PRO A 182 -4.81 10.14 11.34
N ALA A 183 -5.09 8.84 11.39
CA ALA A 183 -4.58 8.00 12.47
C ALA A 183 -3.03 7.96 12.38
N PRO A 184 -2.30 8.09 13.50
CA PRO A 184 -0.84 8.07 13.48
C PRO A 184 -0.28 6.76 12.91
N LEU A 185 0.73 6.87 12.05
CA LEU A 185 1.57 5.76 11.58
C LEU A 185 2.92 5.88 12.28
N ALA A 186 3.13 5.13 13.36
CA ALA A 186 4.25 5.34 14.28
C ALA A 186 5.62 5.39 13.60
N PHE A 187 5.86 4.51 12.61
CA PHE A 187 7.10 4.57 11.83
C PHE A 187 7.04 5.59 10.71
N TRP A 188 5.99 5.57 9.89
CA TRP A 188 5.89 6.34 8.64
C TRP A 188 5.61 7.84 8.84
N ASP A 189 5.04 8.26 9.97
CA ASP A 189 4.72 9.66 10.30
C ASP A 189 5.92 10.60 10.22
N ARG A 190 7.15 10.08 10.37
CA ARG A 190 8.37 10.89 10.27
C ARG A 190 8.69 11.35 8.84
N TYR A 191 7.99 10.79 7.84
CA TYR A 191 8.18 11.04 6.42
C TYR A 191 6.96 11.71 5.76
N LEU A 192 5.91 11.97 6.55
CA LEU A 192 4.63 12.55 6.15
C LEU A 192 4.58 14.07 6.34
#